data_AF-A0A0D9NNC1-F1
#
_entry.id   AF-A0A0D9NNC1-F1
#
_cell.length_a   1.000
_cell.length_b   1.000
_cell.length_c   1.000
_cell.angle_alpha   90.00
_cell.angle_beta   90.00
_cell.angle_gamma   90.00
#
_symmetry.space_group_name_H-M   'P 1'
#
loop_
_entity.id
_entity.type
_entity.pdbx_description
1 polymer ?
#
loop_
_entity_poly.entity_id
_entity_poly.type
_entity_poly.pdbx_seq_one_letter_code
_entity_poly.pdbx_strand_id
1 'polypeptide(L)'
;MNIPRWAKIGLCITGALMIYHANTFAHKRYGKVKYLETHPLRVYGDGTCADNIRISQGLIEKAKTMRQQCQDSASPLRTYGSWGARIATVTTHFSGPDDPQRFYQKAIETHILHNLVHGSQLHVLCTPIIDHMWNKQAFIQFVLLSELAKPPQERLEWIFWADRDTIVLDYCRHPASYIPAKLHRSYSPGAEPSKEQNINLLITQDTRGLNAGVFMIRVSEWSVNFLSDVIAFRHFKPDVELPFDEQTAMEQLLLEGRYKNNVVYTPQPWLNTYAWDNAQDFMSRKDVQGLDDWASRRGDFLIHFAGNEDKELNIVEYSQVGDKIFNIWETRDMLRDVSMDIERFWGNRSNGPG
;
A
#
# COMPACT_ATOMS: atom_id res chain seq x y z
N MET A 1 -10.85 35.44 -56.63
CA MET A 1 -11.84 34.60 -55.93
C MET A 1 -11.64 34.75 -54.44
N ASN A 2 -12.74 35.03 -53.75
CA ASN A 2 -12.84 35.45 -52.35
C ASN A 2 -12.65 34.29 -51.37
N ILE A 3 -11.87 34.51 -50.33
CA ILE A 3 -11.83 33.65 -49.13
C ILE A 3 -13.03 34.03 -48.23
N PRO A 4 -13.84 33.08 -47.71
CA PRO A 4 -15.07 33.39 -46.98
C PRO A 4 -14.89 34.08 -45.62
N ARG A 5 -15.92 34.84 -45.26
CA ARG A 5 -16.01 35.87 -44.23
C ARG A 5 -16.25 35.36 -42.79
N TRP A 6 -15.82 34.14 -42.45
CA TRP A 6 -15.98 33.57 -41.10
C TRP A 6 -14.68 33.49 -40.29
N ALA A 7 -13.54 33.82 -40.88
CA ALA A 7 -12.22 33.69 -40.24
C ALA A 7 -11.76 34.92 -39.41
N LYS A 8 -12.65 35.87 -39.08
CA LYS A 8 -12.28 37.07 -38.30
C LYS A 8 -13.40 37.57 -37.40
N ILE A 9 -13.66 36.89 -36.29
CA ILE A 9 -14.13 37.53 -35.06
C ILE A 9 -13.46 36.82 -33.88
N GLY A 10 -12.51 37.49 -33.26
CA GLY A 10 -12.20 37.27 -31.85
C GLY A 10 -13.04 38.22 -31.02
N LEU A 11 -13.51 37.78 -29.85
CA LEU A 11 -13.26 38.47 -28.58
C LEU A 11 -13.83 37.67 -27.39
N CYS A 12 -12.99 37.58 -26.35
CA CYS A 12 -13.34 37.62 -24.93
C CYS A 12 -14.38 36.63 -24.38
N ILE A 13 -13.88 35.51 -23.85
CA ILE A 13 -14.35 35.03 -22.54
C ILE A 13 -13.13 34.85 -21.65
N THR A 14 -12.92 35.84 -20.78
CA THR A 14 -12.20 35.69 -19.51
C THR A 14 -12.91 34.63 -18.67
N GLY A 15 -12.24 33.52 -18.38
CA GLY A 15 -12.78 32.46 -17.53
C GLY A 15 -11.68 31.51 -17.08
N ALA A 16 -11.16 31.78 -15.89
CA ALA A 16 -10.37 30.89 -15.04
C ALA A 16 -9.31 30.02 -15.75
N LEU A 17 -8.06 30.53 -15.77
CA LEU A 17 -6.92 29.61 -15.70
C LEU A 17 -7.11 28.74 -14.45
N MET A 18 -7.47 27.47 -14.64
CA MET A 18 -7.19 26.44 -13.65
C MET A 18 -5.68 26.41 -13.48
N ILE A 19 -5.20 27.05 -12.41
CA ILE A 19 -3.86 26.84 -11.89
C ILE A 19 -3.82 25.39 -11.45
N TYR A 20 -3.42 24.51 -12.37
CA TYR A 20 -2.82 23.24 -11.99
C TYR A 20 -1.58 23.59 -11.17
N HIS A 21 -1.72 23.63 -9.84
CA HIS A 21 -0.58 23.46 -8.97
C HIS A 21 -0.08 22.03 -9.16
N ALA A 22 0.75 21.84 -10.18
CA ALA A 22 1.63 20.70 -10.26
C ALA A 22 2.56 20.80 -9.05
N ASN A 23 2.21 20.11 -7.96
CA ASN A 23 3.18 19.79 -6.92
C ASN A 23 4.23 18.89 -7.57
N THR A 24 5.29 19.51 -8.07
CA THR A 24 6.42 18.86 -8.69
C THR A 24 7.08 17.93 -7.67
N PHE A 25 7.09 16.62 -7.97
CA PHE A 25 7.89 15.61 -7.29
C PHE A 25 9.39 15.86 -7.51
N ALA A 26 9.94 16.91 -6.89
CA ALA A 26 11.37 17.16 -6.89
C ALA A 26 12.05 16.44 -5.71
N HIS A 27 11.97 15.11 -5.66
CA HIS A 27 12.83 14.34 -4.76
C HIS A 27 14.23 14.24 -5.38
N LYS A 28 15.13 15.15 -4.98
CA LYS A 28 16.56 14.92 -5.18
C LYS A 28 16.94 13.60 -4.52
N ARG A 29 17.43 12.67 -5.35
CA ARG A 29 18.03 11.39 -4.95
C ARG A 29 18.99 11.59 -3.78
N TYR A 30 18.86 10.72 -2.78
CA TYR A 30 19.77 10.51 -1.64
C TYR A 30 20.00 11.72 -0.73
N GLY A 31 19.37 11.68 0.45
CA GLY A 31 19.65 12.56 1.58
C GLY A 31 18.42 13.32 2.04
N LYS A 32 18.13 13.20 3.36
CA LYS A 32 17.13 13.96 4.14
C LYS A 32 16.01 14.57 3.31
N VAL A 33 14.85 13.90 3.25
CA VAL A 33 13.61 14.47 2.72
C VAL A 33 13.38 15.81 3.42
N LYS A 34 13.65 16.91 2.71
CA LYS A 34 13.58 18.28 3.26
C LYS A 34 12.14 18.75 3.48
N TYR A 35 11.19 18.09 2.82
CA TYR A 35 9.77 18.45 2.82
C TYR A 35 8.94 17.18 2.95
N LEU A 36 8.12 17.09 4.00
CA LEU A 36 7.05 16.09 4.06
C LEU A 36 5.96 16.45 3.05
N GLU A 37 5.32 15.42 2.48
CA GLU A 37 4.14 15.57 1.62
C GLU A 37 3.09 16.44 2.33
N THR A 38 2.71 17.57 1.73
CA THR A 38 1.73 18.49 2.33
C THR A 38 0.30 17.97 2.25
N HIS A 39 0.06 16.93 1.46
CA HIS A 39 -1.23 16.29 1.24
C HIS A 39 -1.09 14.75 1.30
N PRO A 40 -0.82 14.18 2.48
CA PRO A 40 -0.57 12.74 2.64
C PRO A 40 -1.82 11.89 2.44
N LEU A 41 -3.02 12.50 2.42
CA LEU A 41 -4.29 11.84 2.19
C LEU A 41 -4.95 12.39 0.92
N ARG A 42 -5.28 11.49 0.00
CA ARG A 42 -6.08 11.77 -1.19
C ARG A 42 -7.38 10.98 -1.10
N VAL A 43 -8.49 11.71 -1.09
CA VAL A 43 -9.83 11.12 -0.97
C VAL A 43 -10.53 11.18 -2.33
N TYR A 44 -11.19 10.09 -2.70
CA TYR A 44 -11.92 9.93 -3.94
C TYR A 44 -13.39 9.65 -3.66
N GLY A 45 -14.30 10.32 -4.36
CA GLY A 45 -15.73 10.26 -4.09
C GLY A 45 -16.24 11.48 -3.31
N ASP A 46 -17.34 11.30 -2.58
CA ASP A 46 -18.01 12.34 -1.78
C ASP A 46 -17.22 12.81 -0.55
N GLY A 47 -16.22 12.04 -0.14
CA GLY A 47 -15.31 12.32 0.97
C GLY A 47 -15.91 12.13 2.37
N THR A 48 -17.16 11.68 2.48
CA THR A 48 -17.85 11.54 3.77
C THR A 48 -17.22 10.46 4.66
N CYS A 49 -16.59 9.46 4.06
CA CYS A 49 -15.93 8.38 4.80
C CYS A 49 -14.68 8.79 5.60
N ALA A 50 -14.13 9.97 5.31
CA ALA A 50 -12.90 10.48 5.94
C ALA A 50 -13.09 11.85 6.61
N ASP A 51 -14.34 12.26 6.84
CA ASP A 51 -14.73 13.58 7.35
C ASP A 51 -14.14 13.95 8.72
N ASN A 52 -14.00 12.96 9.62
CA ASN A 52 -13.43 13.13 10.96
C ASN A 52 -11.90 13.00 10.99
N ILE A 53 -11.28 12.57 9.90
CA ILE A 53 -9.82 12.46 9.83
C ILE A 53 -9.24 13.86 9.67
N ARG A 54 -8.42 14.27 10.64
CA ARG A 54 -7.77 15.58 10.67
C ARG A 54 -6.26 15.43 10.67
N ILE A 55 -5.63 15.86 9.59
CA ILE A 55 -4.16 15.97 9.53
C ILE A 55 -3.75 17.29 10.20
N SER A 56 -3.56 17.22 11.52
CA SER A 56 -3.15 18.38 12.32
C SER A 56 -1.66 18.67 12.20
N GLN A 57 -1.24 19.91 12.51
CA GLN A 57 0.18 20.25 12.61
C GLN A 57 0.91 19.35 13.63
N GLY A 58 0.25 19.01 14.74
CA GLY A 58 0.81 18.11 15.75
C GLY A 58 1.11 16.71 15.20
N LEU A 59 0.22 16.16 14.36
CA LEU A 59 0.46 14.89 13.69
C LEU A 59 1.65 14.95 12.73
N ILE A 60 1.78 16.05 11.98
CA ILE A 60 2.92 16.28 11.08
C ILE A 60 4.24 16.36 11.86
N GLU A 61 4.30 17.13 12.95
CA GLU A 61 5.52 17.23 13.77
C GLU A 61 5.87 15.91 14.47
N LYS A 62 4.86 15.16 14.92
CA LYS A 62 5.03 13.79 15.42
C LYS A 62 5.69 12.90 14.37
N ALA A 63 5.15 12.89 13.14
CA ALA A 63 5.70 12.09 12.05
C ALA A 63 7.14 12.48 11.68
N LYS A 64 7.48 13.77 11.70
CA LYS A 64 8.88 14.23 11.50
C LYS A 64 9.81 13.68 12.58
N THR A 65 9.37 13.73 13.84
CA THR A 65 10.13 13.24 14.98
C THR A 65 10.35 11.73 14.87
N MET A 66 9.28 10.96 14.61
CA MET A 66 9.34 9.52 14.39
C MET A 66 10.27 9.18 13.22
N ARG A 67 10.16 9.89 12.09
CA ARG A 67 11.06 9.69 10.94
C ARG A 67 12.53 9.86 11.33
N GLN A 68 12.86 10.90 12.08
CA GLN A 68 14.23 11.15 12.52
C GLN A 68 14.72 10.01 13.44
N GLN A 69 13.90 9.58 14.40
CA GLN A 69 14.21 8.44 15.29
C GLN A 69 14.42 7.13 14.52
N CYS A 70 13.58 6.85 13.50
CA CYS A 70 13.77 5.70 12.63
C CYS A 70 15.10 5.79 11.85
N GLN A 71 15.51 6.98 11.40
CA GLN A 71 16.78 7.19 10.69
C GLN A 71 18.01 7.04 11.59
N ASP A 72 17.87 7.40 12.87
CA ASP A 72 18.95 7.35 13.86
C ASP A 72 19.11 5.97 14.52
N SER A 73 18.14 5.07 14.35
CA SER A 73 18.16 3.70 14.85
C SER A 73 18.65 2.67 13.82
N ALA A 74 18.66 1.39 14.21
CA ALA A 74 18.98 0.27 13.30
C ALA A 74 17.78 -0.14 12.42
N SER A 75 16.72 0.66 12.37
CA SER A 75 15.48 0.30 11.69
C SER A 75 15.62 0.18 10.17
N PRO A 76 14.69 -0.53 9.49
CA PRO A 76 14.68 -0.64 8.04
C PRO A 76 14.64 0.71 7.31
N LEU A 77 14.08 1.76 7.90
CA LEU A 77 14.02 3.08 7.26
C LEU A 77 15.40 3.60 6.88
N ARG A 78 16.43 3.30 7.68
CA ARG A 78 17.80 3.73 7.44
C ARG A 78 18.33 3.20 6.10
N THR A 79 18.04 1.95 5.80
CA THR A 79 18.50 1.27 4.58
C THR A 79 17.60 1.62 3.39
N TYR A 80 16.29 1.38 3.55
CA TYR A 80 15.32 1.38 2.46
C TYR A 80 14.70 2.76 2.19
N GLY A 81 14.68 3.66 3.17
CA GLY A 81 14.17 5.03 3.01
C GLY A 81 15.00 5.90 2.06
N SER A 82 16.21 5.46 1.71
CA SER A 82 17.09 6.13 0.75
C SER A 82 16.87 5.68 -0.70
N TRP A 83 16.15 4.59 -0.93
CA TRP A 83 16.02 3.96 -2.25
C TRP A 83 15.15 4.79 -3.20
N GLY A 84 14.30 5.67 -2.67
CA GLY A 84 13.50 6.59 -3.49
C GLY A 84 12.38 5.90 -4.28
N ALA A 85 11.97 4.70 -3.86
CA ALA A 85 10.83 3.99 -4.43
C ALA A 85 9.56 4.84 -4.26
N ARG A 86 8.88 5.13 -5.37
CA ARG A 86 7.61 5.87 -5.35
C ARG A 86 6.48 4.88 -5.09
N ILE A 87 6.06 4.76 -3.84
CA ILE A 87 5.00 3.86 -3.39
C ILE A 87 3.92 4.68 -2.72
N ALA A 88 2.66 4.42 -3.06
CA ALA A 88 1.51 4.94 -2.33
C ALA A 88 0.73 3.79 -1.68
N THR A 89 0.19 4.04 -0.49
CA THR A 89 -0.81 3.16 0.12
C THR A 89 -2.16 3.45 -0.51
N VAL A 90 -2.94 2.40 -0.80
CA VAL A 90 -4.28 2.51 -1.36
C VAL A 90 -5.24 1.65 -0.54
N THR A 91 -6.40 2.18 -0.22
CA THR A 91 -7.46 1.49 0.52
C THR A 91 -8.85 1.99 0.12
N THR A 92 -9.89 1.31 0.56
CA THR A 92 -11.30 1.69 0.37
C THR A 92 -12.00 1.72 1.71
N HIS A 93 -12.80 2.75 1.97
CA HIS A 93 -13.68 2.78 3.14
C HIS A 93 -14.99 3.41 2.75
N PHE A 94 -16.09 2.73 3.04
CA PHE A 94 -17.43 3.18 2.72
C PHE A 94 -18.21 3.22 4.02
N SER A 95 -18.80 4.36 4.30
CA SER A 95 -19.60 4.60 5.49
C SER A 95 -20.68 5.63 5.17
N GLY A 96 -21.82 5.55 5.83
CA GLY A 96 -22.89 6.54 5.71
C GLY A 96 -22.88 7.54 6.86
N PRO A 97 -23.63 8.65 6.76
CA PRO A 97 -23.82 9.57 7.89
C PRO A 97 -24.39 8.89 9.15
N ASP A 98 -25.25 7.88 8.96
CA ASP A 98 -25.93 7.15 10.04
C ASP A 98 -25.10 6.00 10.62
N ASP A 99 -24.14 5.49 9.85
CA ASP A 99 -23.17 4.47 10.29
C ASP A 99 -21.77 4.86 9.77
N PRO A 100 -21.07 5.73 10.51
CA PRO A 100 -19.77 6.23 10.09
C PRO A 100 -18.65 5.18 10.23
N GLN A 101 -18.91 4.02 10.86
CA GLN A 101 -17.93 2.95 11.11
C GLN A 101 -16.55 3.48 11.56
N ARG A 102 -16.57 4.38 12.56
CA ARG A 102 -15.40 5.19 12.99
C ARG A 102 -14.19 4.37 13.43
N PHE A 103 -14.37 3.12 13.80
CA PHE A 103 -13.25 2.22 14.09
C PHE A 103 -12.36 2.01 12.86
N TYR A 104 -12.91 1.91 11.64
CA TYR A 104 -12.09 1.88 10.42
C TYR A 104 -11.35 3.19 10.17
N GLN A 105 -11.91 4.34 10.56
CA GLN A 105 -11.19 5.61 10.48
C GLN A 105 -9.95 5.61 11.37
N LYS A 106 -10.01 4.99 12.57
CA LYS A 106 -8.81 4.78 13.42
C LYS A 106 -7.74 3.93 12.73
N ALA A 107 -8.16 2.92 11.97
CA ALA A 107 -7.22 2.12 11.19
C ALA A 107 -6.53 2.95 10.10
N ILE A 108 -7.31 3.72 9.35
CA ILE A 108 -6.82 4.65 8.33
C ILE A 108 -5.86 5.69 8.96
N GLU A 109 -6.13 6.19 10.16
CA GLU A 109 -5.22 7.11 10.88
C GLU A 109 -3.82 6.52 11.10
N THR A 110 -3.71 5.21 11.36
CA THR A 110 -2.40 4.54 11.46
C THR A 110 -1.66 4.54 10.12
N HIS A 111 -2.37 4.28 9.02
CA HIS A 111 -1.79 4.38 7.68
C HIS A 111 -1.39 5.81 7.32
N ILE A 112 -2.14 6.83 7.76
CA ILE A 112 -1.79 8.25 7.55
C ILE A 112 -0.50 8.59 8.28
N LEU A 113 -0.36 8.19 9.55
CA LEU A 113 0.85 8.42 10.32
C LEU A 113 2.06 7.75 9.66
N HIS A 114 1.91 6.49 9.24
CA HIS A 114 2.95 5.78 8.49
C HIS A 114 3.34 6.51 7.20
N ASN A 115 2.37 6.88 6.37
CA ASN A 115 2.62 7.62 5.13
C ASN A 115 3.32 8.97 5.39
N LEU A 116 2.94 9.69 6.45
CA LEU A 116 3.63 10.90 6.87
C LEU A 116 5.08 10.63 7.31
N VAL A 117 5.34 9.56 8.06
CA VAL A 117 6.72 9.18 8.46
C VAL A 117 7.58 8.90 7.24
N HIS A 118 7.02 8.25 6.22
CA HIS A 118 7.76 7.89 5.01
C HIS A 118 7.79 8.99 3.94
N GLY A 119 6.91 9.99 4.02
CA GLY A 119 6.73 11.00 2.99
C GLY A 119 6.06 10.44 1.74
N SER A 120 5.10 9.54 1.92
CA SER A 120 4.29 8.91 0.87
C SER A 120 2.82 9.32 0.97
N GLN A 121 2.00 8.84 0.03
CA GLN A 121 0.58 9.19 -0.08
C GLN A 121 -0.31 8.00 0.26
N LEU A 122 -1.41 8.28 0.96
CA LEU A 122 -2.53 7.38 1.17
C LEU A 122 -3.70 7.81 0.28
N HIS A 123 -4.21 6.88 -0.53
CA HIS A 123 -5.39 7.06 -1.36
C HIS A 123 -6.55 6.29 -0.74
N VAL A 124 -7.68 6.96 -0.52
CA VAL A 124 -8.90 6.38 0.06
C VAL A 124 -10.07 6.61 -0.88
N LEU A 125 -10.71 5.54 -1.35
CA LEU A 125 -12.00 5.63 -2.03
C LEU A 125 -13.13 5.63 -1.01
N CYS A 126 -13.92 6.71 -0.98
CA CYS A 126 -15.08 6.90 -0.11
C CYS A 126 -16.42 6.54 -0.74
N THR A 127 -16.50 6.47 -2.08
CA THR A 127 -17.74 6.17 -2.79
C THR A 127 -17.55 4.90 -3.62
N PRO A 128 -18.42 3.88 -3.46
CA PRO A 128 -18.38 2.70 -4.31
C PRO A 128 -18.50 3.08 -5.79
N ILE A 129 -17.63 2.51 -6.63
CA ILE A 129 -17.64 2.69 -8.10
C ILE A 129 -18.35 1.52 -8.75
N ILE A 130 -18.18 0.32 -8.20
CA ILE A 130 -18.86 -0.90 -8.62
C ILE A 130 -19.37 -1.66 -7.39
N ASP A 131 -19.92 -2.84 -7.60
CA ASP A 131 -20.55 -3.64 -6.56
C ASP A 131 -19.54 -4.33 -5.62
N HIS A 132 -19.88 -4.34 -4.33
CA HIS A 132 -19.27 -5.16 -3.28
C HIS A 132 -17.72 -5.15 -3.25
N MET A 133 -17.12 -6.34 -3.21
CA MET A 133 -15.69 -6.57 -3.01
C MET A 133 -14.83 -6.17 -4.23
N TRP A 134 -15.46 -5.91 -5.37
CA TRP A 134 -14.78 -5.56 -6.63
C TRP A 134 -14.27 -4.12 -6.66
N ASN A 135 -14.73 -3.27 -5.73
CA ASN A 135 -14.30 -1.88 -5.63
C ASN A 135 -12.79 -1.73 -5.47
N LYS A 136 -12.14 -2.68 -4.78
CA LYS A 136 -10.68 -2.71 -4.59
C LYS A 136 -9.96 -2.73 -5.94
N GLN A 137 -10.33 -3.66 -6.82
CA GLN A 137 -9.70 -3.85 -8.13
C GLN A 137 -10.00 -2.66 -9.02
N ALA A 138 -11.26 -2.19 -9.03
CA ALA A 138 -11.65 -1.02 -9.81
C ALA A 138 -10.89 0.24 -9.39
N PHE A 139 -10.70 0.43 -8.08
CA PHE A 139 -9.98 1.58 -7.56
C PHE A 139 -8.48 1.51 -7.85
N ILE A 140 -7.85 0.36 -7.62
CA ILE A 140 -6.44 0.15 -7.96
C ILE A 140 -6.26 0.34 -9.48
N GLN A 141 -7.16 -0.19 -10.32
CA GLN A 141 -7.13 0.01 -11.76
C GLN A 141 -7.16 1.50 -12.15
N PHE A 142 -8.03 2.28 -11.51
CA PHE A 142 -8.09 3.72 -11.72
C PHE A 142 -6.77 4.41 -11.35
N VAL A 143 -6.16 4.05 -10.20
CA VAL A 143 -4.86 4.60 -9.79
C VAL A 143 -3.77 4.19 -10.78
N LEU A 144 -3.70 2.91 -11.18
CA LEU A 144 -2.73 2.41 -12.16
C LEU A 144 -2.78 3.18 -13.48
N LEU A 145 -3.98 3.34 -14.06
CA LEU A 145 -4.16 4.06 -15.32
C LEU A 145 -3.78 5.55 -15.18
N SER A 146 -4.11 6.17 -14.05
CA SER A 146 -3.74 7.55 -13.74
C SER A 146 -2.23 7.73 -13.62
N GLU A 147 -1.52 6.77 -13.02
CA GLU A 147 -0.06 6.80 -12.90
C GLU A 147 0.63 6.47 -14.23
N LEU A 148 0.10 5.54 -15.03
CA LEU A 148 0.64 5.22 -16.36
C LEU A 148 0.53 6.38 -17.35
N ALA A 149 -0.44 7.28 -17.18
CA ALA A 149 -0.58 8.49 -17.98
C ALA A 149 0.47 9.57 -17.65
N LYS A 150 1.21 9.45 -16.55
CA LYS A 150 2.28 10.38 -16.16
C LYS A 150 3.64 9.97 -16.75
N PRO A 151 4.61 10.90 -16.85
CA PRO A 151 5.99 10.56 -17.16
C PRO A 151 6.56 9.49 -16.22
N PRO A 152 7.40 8.54 -16.70
CA PRO A 152 7.95 7.46 -15.86
C PRO A 152 8.67 7.91 -14.58
N GLN A 153 9.23 9.11 -14.60
CA GLN A 153 10.00 9.71 -13.49
C GLN A 153 9.09 10.30 -12.40
N GLU A 154 7.82 10.58 -12.73
CA GLU A 154 6.85 11.21 -11.84
C GLU A 154 5.80 10.23 -11.30
N ARG A 155 5.57 9.13 -12.02
CA ARG A 155 4.59 8.12 -11.63
C ARG A 155 5.05 7.25 -10.48
N LEU A 156 4.10 6.73 -9.70
CA LEU A 156 4.35 5.65 -8.76
C LEU A 156 4.99 4.45 -9.46
N GLU A 157 5.84 3.73 -8.74
CA GLU A 157 6.42 2.46 -9.18
C GLU A 157 5.58 1.29 -8.69
N TRP A 158 5.04 1.40 -7.47
CA TRP A 158 4.24 0.38 -6.82
C TRP A 158 3.06 1.01 -6.08
N ILE A 159 1.98 0.25 -6.00
CA ILE A 159 0.85 0.48 -5.13
C ILE A 159 0.95 -0.56 -4.01
N PHE A 160 0.87 -0.09 -2.76
CA PHE A 160 0.70 -0.95 -1.60
C PHE A 160 -0.79 -0.94 -1.22
N TRP A 161 -1.48 -2.04 -1.51
CA TRP A 161 -2.87 -2.20 -1.10
C TRP A 161 -2.93 -2.70 0.34
N ALA A 162 -3.82 -2.10 1.14
CA ALA A 162 -4.17 -2.60 2.46
C ALA A 162 -5.68 -2.44 2.71
N ASP A 163 -6.34 -3.52 3.11
CA ASP A 163 -7.73 -3.49 3.52
C ASP A 163 -7.91 -2.55 4.73
N ARG A 164 -9.09 -1.94 4.83
CA ARG A 164 -9.39 -0.93 5.86
C ARG A 164 -9.36 -1.47 7.30
N ASP A 165 -9.38 -2.78 7.46
CA ASP A 165 -9.28 -3.50 8.74
C ASP A 165 -7.84 -3.94 9.04
N THR A 166 -6.86 -3.13 8.60
CA THR A 166 -5.45 -3.33 8.90
C THR A 166 -4.90 -2.19 9.76
N ILE A 167 -4.03 -2.51 10.71
CA ILE A 167 -3.38 -1.54 11.61
C ILE A 167 -1.86 -1.61 11.43
N VAL A 168 -1.22 -0.47 11.21
CA VAL A 168 0.25 -0.39 11.16
C VAL A 168 0.85 -0.49 12.56
N LEU A 169 1.80 -1.41 12.73
CA LEU A 169 2.51 -1.66 13.98
C LEU A 169 3.95 -1.12 13.94
N ASP A 170 4.65 -1.27 12.81
CA ASP A 170 6.03 -0.79 12.63
C ASP A 170 6.07 0.45 11.71
N TYR A 171 6.10 1.62 12.34
CA TYR A 171 6.21 2.90 11.64
C TYR A 171 7.59 3.17 11.02
N CYS A 172 8.61 2.37 11.32
CA CYS A 172 9.93 2.52 10.72
C CYS A 172 10.15 1.61 9.51
N ARG A 173 9.22 0.72 9.17
CA ARG A 173 9.35 -0.15 7.99
C ARG A 173 8.64 0.43 6.79
N HIS A 174 9.44 0.74 5.77
CA HIS A 174 8.91 1.15 4.47
C HIS A 174 8.50 -0.09 3.65
N PRO A 175 7.33 -0.10 2.97
CA PRO A 175 6.93 -1.19 2.08
C PRO A 175 7.95 -1.53 0.97
N ALA A 176 8.80 -0.56 0.58
CA ALA A 176 9.89 -0.77 -0.35
C ALA A 176 10.89 -1.84 0.12
N SER A 177 10.95 -2.12 1.42
CA SER A 177 11.82 -3.15 1.99
C SER A 177 11.48 -4.56 1.53
N TYR A 178 10.22 -4.83 1.15
CA TYR A 178 9.80 -6.14 0.65
C TYR A 178 10.11 -6.36 -0.83
N ILE A 179 10.39 -5.29 -1.57
CA ILE A 179 10.71 -5.34 -3.00
C ILE A 179 12.22 -5.56 -3.14
N PRO A 180 12.68 -6.45 -4.05
CA PRO A 180 14.10 -6.74 -4.22
C PRO A 180 14.89 -5.49 -4.59
N ALA A 181 16.06 -5.29 -3.97
CA ALA A 181 16.95 -4.13 -4.17
C ALA A 181 17.25 -3.81 -5.65
N LYS A 182 17.32 -4.85 -6.49
CA LYS A 182 17.60 -4.74 -7.93
C LYS A 182 16.47 -4.03 -8.70
N LEU A 183 15.22 -4.09 -8.23
CA LEU A 183 14.09 -3.42 -8.87
C LEU A 183 14.06 -1.91 -8.61
N HIS A 184 14.68 -1.45 -7.52
CA HIS A 184 14.75 -0.02 -7.18
C HIS A 184 15.81 0.73 -8.00
N ARG A 185 16.77 0.00 -8.58
CA ARG A 185 17.82 0.59 -9.41
C ARG A 185 17.33 0.65 -10.85
N SER A 186 17.11 1.89 -11.30
CA SER A 186 16.69 2.28 -12.65
C SER A 186 17.10 1.31 -13.74
N TYR A 187 16.11 0.94 -14.56
CA TYR A 187 16.26 0.35 -15.88
C TYR A 187 17.52 0.89 -16.57
N SER A 188 18.51 0.04 -16.80
CA SER A 188 19.65 0.37 -17.67
C SER A 188 19.24 -0.04 -19.07
N PRO A 189 19.02 0.90 -20.02
CA PRO A 189 18.66 0.56 -21.38
C PRO A 189 19.75 -0.36 -21.97
N GLY A 190 19.35 -1.56 -22.42
CA GLY A 190 20.27 -2.55 -23.00
C GLY A 190 20.75 -3.67 -22.07
N ALA A 191 20.31 -3.70 -20.80
CA ALA A 191 20.48 -4.89 -19.95
C ALA A 191 19.32 -5.85 -20.18
N GLU A 192 19.62 -7.14 -20.38
CA GLU A 192 18.61 -8.21 -20.39
C GLU A 192 17.77 -8.13 -19.10
N PRO A 193 16.42 -8.23 -19.19
CA PRO A 193 15.59 -8.14 -18.02
C PRO A 193 15.96 -9.22 -17.02
N SER A 194 16.37 -8.81 -15.80
CA SER A 194 16.63 -9.79 -14.75
C SER A 194 15.33 -10.50 -14.38
N LYS A 195 15.41 -11.72 -13.84
CA LYS A 195 14.22 -12.48 -13.38
C LYS A 195 13.33 -11.65 -12.45
N GLU A 196 13.93 -10.75 -11.68
CA GLU A 196 13.23 -9.84 -10.78
C GLU A 196 12.48 -8.70 -11.51
N GLN A 197 12.94 -8.27 -12.69
CA GLN A 197 12.28 -7.21 -13.48
C GLN A 197 10.89 -7.57 -13.97
N ASN A 198 10.55 -8.87 -13.96
CA ASN A 198 9.24 -9.38 -14.32
C ASN A 198 8.27 -9.47 -13.13
N ILE A 199 8.69 -9.16 -11.90
CA ILE A 199 7.79 -9.21 -10.75
C ILE A 199 6.87 -7.99 -10.78
N ASN A 200 5.56 -8.25 -10.78
CA ASN A 200 4.53 -7.23 -10.79
C ASN A 200 3.55 -7.35 -9.61
N LEU A 201 3.53 -8.48 -8.90
CA LEU A 201 2.68 -8.71 -7.73
C LEU A 201 3.47 -9.39 -6.60
N LEU A 202 3.46 -8.81 -5.40
CA LEU A 202 3.87 -9.46 -4.15
C LEU A 202 2.64 -9.65 -3.29
N ILE A 203 2.32 -10.89 -2.93
CA ILE A 203 1.09 -11.23 -2.21
C ILE A 203 1.33 -12.42 -1.27
N THR A 204 0.50 -12.58 -0.26
CA THR A 204 0.62 -13.65 0.74
C THR A 204 -0.40 -14.76 0.50
N GLN A 205 -0.12 -15.95 1.02
CA GLN A 205 -1.10 -17.02 1.19
C GLN A 205 -1.28 -17.30 2.68
N ASP A 206 -2.48 -17.74 3.06
CA ASP A 206 -2.81 -18.26 4.39
C ASP A 206 -3.42 -19.66 4.29
N THR A 207 -3.99 -20.17 5.38
CA THR A 207 -4.60 -21.51 5.43
C THR A 207 -5.82 -21.68 4.51
N ARG A 208 -6.36 -20.59 3.94
CA ARG A 208 -7.48 -20.57 2.99
C ARG A 208 -7.07 -20.24 1.55
N GLY A 209 -5.76 -20.22 1.25
CA GLY A 209 -5.24 -19.93 -0.09
C GLY A 209 -4.70 -18.51 -0.20
N LEU A 210 -4.87 -17.87 -1.36
CA LEU A 210 -4.48 -16.48 -1.57
C LEU A 210 -5.17 -15.56 -0.53
N ASN A 211 -4.43 -14.63 0.07
CA ASN A 211 -5.02 -13.53 0.82
C ASN A 211 -4.75 -12.19 0.11
N ALA A 212 -5.82 -11.56 -0.38
CA ALA A 212 -5.78 -10.32 -1.13
C ALA A 212 -6.06 -9.07 -0.27
N GLY A 213 -6.01 -9.18 1.06
CA GLY A 213 -6.21 -8.05 1.94
C GLY A 213 -5.00 -7.12 2.06
N VAL A 214 -3.79 -7.65 1.84
CA VAL A 214 -2.57 -6.84 1.77
C VAL A 214 -1.65 -7.36 0.68
N PHE A 215 -1.27 -6.50 -0.25
CA PHE A 215 -0.35 -6.86 -1.33
C PHE A 215 0.33 -5.65 -1.96
N MET A 216 1.36 -5.88 -2.76
CA MET A 216 2.01 -4.85 -3.56
C MET A 216 1.85 -5.15 -5.04
N ILE A 217 1.38 -4.19 -5.81
CA ILE A 217 1.22 -4.32 -7.27
C ILE A 217 1.96 -3.21 -8.00
N ARG A 218 2.70 -3.57 -9.05
CA ARG A 218 3.55 -2.63 -9.80
C ARG A 218 2.70 -1.76 -10.72
N VAL A 219 3.10 -0.50 -10.93
CA VAL A 219 2.52 0.34 -11.98
C VAL A 219 3.05 -0.12 -13.34
N SER A 220 2.26 -0.94 -14.03
CA SER A 220 2.63 -1.54 -15.32
C SER A 220 1.38 -1.95 -16.12
N GLU A 221 1.57 -2.18 -17.42
CA GLU A 221 0.52 -2.73 -18.30
C GLU A 221 0.08 -4.13 -17.84
N TRP A 222 1.00 -4.95 -17.32
CA TRP A 222 0.66 -6.27 -16.77
C TRP A 222 -0.41 -6.17 -15.68
N SER A 223 -0.25 -5.21 -14.77
CA SER A 223 -1.17 -5.00 -13.64
C SER A 223 -2.53 -4.51 -14.11
N VAL A 224 -2.55 -3.64 -15.13
CA VAL A 224 -3.78 -3.18 -15.79
C VAL A 224 -4.53 -4.35 -16.39
N ASN A 225 -3.85 -5.21 -17.14
CA ASN A 225 -4.46 -6.38 -17.77
C ASN A 225 -4.93 -7.40 -16.73
N PHE A 226 -4.13 -7.63 -15.68
CA PHE A 226 -4.50 -8.55 -14.61
C PHE A 226 -5.77 -8.10 -13.88
N LEU A 227 -5.85 -6.84 -13.44
CA LEU A 227 -7.04 -6.35 -12.72
C LEU A 227 -8.27 -6.21 -13.62
N SER A 228 -8.11 -5.86 -14.90
CA SER A 228 -9.21 -5.93 -15.87
C SER A 228 -9.80 -7.33 -15.96
N ASP A 229 -8.96 -8.35 -16.02
CA ASP A 229 -9.39 -9.74 -16.08
C ASP A 229 -10.01 -10.22 -14.78
N VAL A 230 -9.49 -9.79 -13.63
CA VAL A 230 -10.09 -10.09 -12.31
C VAL A 230 -11.52 -9.53 -12.29
N ILE A 231 -11.71 -8.24 -12.58
CA ILE A 231 -13.06 -7.62 -12.58
C ILE A 231 -14.00 -8.31 -13.58
N ALA A 232 -13.49 -8.70 -14.75
CA ALA A 232 -14.28 -9.37 -15.76
C ALA A 232 -14.58 -10.85 -15.43
N PHE A 233 -13.82 -11.48 -14.53
CA PHE A 233 -13.85 -12.93 -14.26
C PHE A 233 -15.25 -13.46 -14.02
N ARG A 234 -16.02 -12.79 -13.15
CA ARG A 234 -17.40 -13.14 -12.83
C ARG A 234 -18.35 -13.18 -14.03
N HIS A 235 -18.02 -12.49 -15.12
CA HIS A 235 -18.85 -12.43 -16.33
C HIS A 235 -18.48 -13.49 -17.36
N PHE A 236 -17.20 -13.85 -17.48
CA PHE A 236 -16.76 -14.85 -18.47
C PHE A 236 -16.50 -16.25 -17.87
N LYS A 237 -16.47 -16.37 -16.53
CA LYS A 237 -16.48 -17.64 -15.78
C LYS A 237 -17.65 -17.66 -14.76
N PRO A 238 -18.91 -17.50 -15.19
CA PRO A 238 -20.04 -17.40 -14.26
C PRO A 238 -20.29 -18.68 -13.46
N ASP A 239 -19.83 -19.84 -13.96
CA ASP A 239 -20.02 -21.14 -13.32
C ASP A 239 -18.94 -21.48 -12.27
N VAL A 240 -17.94 -20.61 -12.08
CA VAL A 240 -16.89 -20.81 -11.08
C VAL A 240 -17.35 -20.23 -9.75
N GLU A 241 -17.34 -21.05 -8.70
CA GLU A 241 -17.61 -20.58 -7.35
C GLU A 241 -16.51 -19.63 -6.86
N LEU A 242 -16.93 -18.48 -6.31
CA LEU A 242 -16.05 -17.46 -5.78
C LEU A 242 -16.32 -17.26 -4.28
N PRO A 243 -15.92 -18.21 -3.40
CA PRO A 243 -16.17 -18.10 -1.96
C PRO A 243 -15.55 -16.86 -1.31
N PHE A 244 -14.53 -16.27 -1.95
CA PHE A 244 -13.92 -15.00 -1.55
C PHE A 244 -13.95 -13.95 -2.68
N ASP A 245 -14.98 -13.98 -3.53
CA ASP A 245 -15.20 -13.03 -4.62
C ASP A 245 -13.94 -12.80 -5.49
N GLU A 246 -13.45 -11.56 -5.50
CA GLU A 246 -12.29 -11.10 -6.25
C GLU A 246 -11.01 -11.83 -5.88
N GLN A 247 -10.86 -12.27 -4.62
CA GLN A 247 -9.66 -12.95 -4.15
C GLN A 247 -9.56 -14.33 -4.79
N THR A 248 -10.68 -15.06 -4.87
CA THR A 248 -10.73 -16.33 -5.60
C THR A 248 -10.47 -16.11 -7.09
N ALA A 249 -11.04 -15.05 -7.69
CA ALA A 249 -10.78 -14.73 -9.09
C ALA A 249 -9.29 -14.42 -9.35
N MET A 250 -8.64 -13.66 -8.47
CA MET A 250 -7.19 -13.44 -8.50
C MET A 250 -6.44 -14.75 -8.41
N GLU A 251 -6.77 -15.63 -7.46
CA GLU A 251 -6.11 -16.92 -7.28
C GLU A 251 -6.18 -17.78 -8.55
N GLN A 252 -7.36 -17.88 -9.17
CA GLN A 252 -7.55 -18.64 -10.42
C GLN A 252 -6.73 -18.06 -11.57
N LEU A 253 -6.77 -16.74 -11.77
CA LEU A 253 -6.03 -16.07 -12.85
C LEU A 253 -4.52 -16.18 -12.66
N LEU A 254 -4.03 -16.15 -11.42
CA LEU A 254 -2.60 -16.28 -11.12
C LEU A 254 -2.03 -17.67 -11.44
N LEU A 255 -2.87 -18.68 -11.71
CA LEU A 255 -2.44 -19.99 -12.21
C LEU A 255 -2.20 -19.99 -13.73
N GLU A 256 -2.73 -19.01 -14.46
CA GLU A 256 -2.64 -18.95 -15.91
C GLU A 256 -1.24 -18.56 -16.40
N GLY A 257 -0.83 -19.12 -17.55
CA GLY A 257 0.50 -18.91 -18.12
C GLY A 257 0.91 -17.45 -18.33
N ARG A 258 -0.06 -16.56 -18.55
CA ARG A 258 0.13 -15.13 -18.76
C ARG A 258 0.35 -14.31 -17.47
N TYR A 259 0.05 -14.87 -16.29
CA TYR A 259 0.18 -14.16 -15.01
C TYR A 259 1.14 -14.85 -14.03
N LYS A 260 1.17 -16.19 -14.03
CA LYS A 260 1.87 -17.00 -13.01
C LYS A 260 3.36 -16.69 -12.82
N ASN A 261 4.04 -16.20 -13.85
CA ASN A 261 5.48 -15.93 -13.80
C ASN A 261 5.82 -14.53 -13.25
N ASN A 262 4.82 -13.67 -13.02
CA ASN A 262 5.00 -12.29 -12.60
C ASN A 262 4.58 -12.05 -11.14
N VAL A 263 4.14 -13.09 -10.43
CA VAL A 263 3.74 -13.04 -9.02
C VAL A 263 4.81 -13.69 -8.13
N VAL A 264 4.97 -13.16 -6.93
CA VAL A 264 5.74 -13.76 -5.85
C VAL A 264 4.87 -13.88 -4.62
N TYR A 265 4.79 -15.11 -4.12
CA TYR A 265 4.17 -15.41 -2.84
C TYR A 265 5.18 -15.19 -1.73
N THR A 266 4.97 -14.16 -0.92
CA THR A 266 5.83 -13.84 0.23
C THR A 266 5.29 -14.50 1.49
N PRO A 267 6.16 -14.83 2.47
CA PRO A 267 5.70 -15.30 3.77
C PRO A 267 4.66 -14.37 4.38
N GLN A 268 3.55 -14.92 4.88
CA GLN A 268 2.47 -14.17 5.52
C GLN A 268 2.98 -13.17 6.59
N PRO A 269 3.95 -13.53 7.46
CA PRO A 269 4.53 -12.63 8.46
C PRO A 269 5.06 -11.28 7.97
N TRP A 270 5.39 -11.17 6.68
CA TRP A 270 5.97 -9.94 6.15
C TRP A 270 4.93 -8.83 6.03
N LEU A 271 3.73 -9.17 5.58
CA LEU A 271 2.76 -8.17 5.13
C LEU A 271 1.36 -8.37 5.71
N ASN A 272 1.03 -9.54 6.26
CA ASN A 272 -0.36 -9.92 6.47
C ASN A 272 -0.55 -10.81 7.71
N THR A 273 0.01 -10.39 8.85
CA THR A 273 -0.14 -11.13 10.12
C THR A 273 -1.53 -10.94 10.71
N TYR A 274 -1.96 -11.90 11.53
CA TYR A 274 -3.24 -11.83 12.24
C TYR A 274 -3.07 -11.63 13.73
N ALA A 275 -4.12 -11.07 14.35
CA ALA A 275 -4.21 -10.99 15.80
C ALA A 275 -4.29 -12.38 16.41
N TRP A 276 -3.44 -12.60 17.41
CA TRP A 276 -3.47 -13.77 18.28
C TRP A 276 -4.00 -13.41 19.66
N ASP A 277 -3.50 -12.30 20.23
CA ASP A 277 -3.90 -11.77 21.53
C ASP A 277 -4.71 -10.46 21.40
N ASN A 278 -5.24 -9.98 22.52
CA ASN A 278 -5.66 -8.57 22.65
C ASN A 278 -4.43 -7.63 22.62
N ALA A 279 -4.68 -6.33 22.49
CA ALA A 279 -3.61 -5.33 22.34
C ALA A 279 -2.64 -5.27 23.53
N GLN A 280 -3.14 -5.46 24.76
CA GLN A 280 -2.32 -5.38 25.97
C GLN A 280 -1.37 -6.56 26.10
N ASP A 281 -1.85 -7.76 25.80
CA ASP A 281 -1.07 -8.98 25.81
C ASP A 281 -0.02 -8.96 24.69
N PHE A 282 -0.38 -8.51 23.48
CA PHE A 282 0.58 -8.28 22.39
C PHE A 282 1.74 -7.37 22.83
N MET A 283 1.44 -6.24 23.47
CA MET A 283 2.46 -5.28 23.92
C MET A 283 3.34 -5.84 25.04
N SER A 284 2.77 -6.65 25.95
CA SER A 284 3.48 -7.12 27.14
C SER A 284 4.23 -8.46 26.96
N ARG A 285 3.87 -9.24 25.93
CA ARG A 285 4.44 -10.55 25.61
C ARG A 285 5.97 -10.54 25.57
N LYS A 286 6.63 -11.50 26.19
CA LYS A 286 8.10 -11.52 26.34
C LYS A 286 8.83 -12.43 25.36
N ASP A 287 8.14 -13.41 24.81
CA ASP A 287 8.70 -14.39 23.90
C ASP A 287 7.66 -14.82 22.85
N VAL A 288 8.06 -15.74 21.98
CA VAL A 288 7.23 -16.28 20.90
C VAL A 288 6.57 -17.61 21.26
N GLN A 289 6.61 -18.03 22.52
CA GLN A 289 6.09 -19.32 22.94
C GLN A 289 4.57 -19.40 22.71
N GLY A 290 4.14 -20.50 22.07
CA GLY A 290 2.73 -20.77 21.77
C GLY A 290 2.16 -19.95 20.61
N LEU A 291 2.98 -19.14 19.94
CA LEU A 291 2.56 -18.40 18.76
C LEU A 291 2.91 -19.17 17.48
N ASP A 292 1.93 -19.35 16.60
CA ASP A 292 2.18 -19.77 15.22
C ASP A 292 2.86 -18.67 14.40
N ASP A 293 3.45 -19.01 13.25
CA ASP A 293 4.17 -18.03 12.43
C ASP A 293 3.29 -16.87 11.97
N TRP A 294 2.04 -17.14 11.59
CA TRP A 294 1.09 -16.13 11.11
C TRP A 294 0.65 -15.11 12.18
N ALA A 295 0.84 -15.42 13.46
CA ALA A 295 0.48 -14.53 14.56
C ALA A 295 1.37 -13.28 14.59
N SER A 296 0.74 -12.13 14.79
CA SER A 296 1.44 -10.86 14.89
C SER A 296 2.33 -10.82 16.14
N ARG A 297 3.48 -10.17 16.02
CA ARG A 297 4.49 -9.98 17.07
C ARG A 297 5.11 -8.58 16.97
N ARG A 298 5.73 -8.09 18.04
CA ARG A 298 6.49 -6.82 17.99
C ARG A 298 7.59 -6.92 16.93
N GLY A 299 7.61 -5.96 16.01
CA GLY A 299 8.51 -5.91 14.84
C GLY A 299 7.89 -6.40 13.52
N ASP A 300 6.70 -7.00 13.56
CA ASP A 300 5.88 -7.17 12.36
C ASP A 300 5.33 -5.84 11.87
N PHE A 301 5.09 -5.75 10.56
CA PHE A 301 4.75 -4.48 9.93
C PHE A 301 3.34 -3.99 10.27
N LEU A 302 2.37 -4.88 10.10
CA LEU A 302 0.96 -4.58 10.32
C LEU A 302 0.23 -5.84 10.74
N ILE A 303 -0.97 -5.63 11.27
CA ILE A 303 -1.93 -6.67 11.63
C ILE A 303 -3.19 -6.50 10.78
N HIS A 304 -3.77 -7.61 10.35
CA HIS A 304 -4.99 -7.67 9.55
C HIS A 304 -6.08 -8.40 10.34
N PHE A 305 -7.25 -7.78 10.46
CA PHE A 305 -8.38 -8.34 11.21
C PHE A 305 -9.35 -9.14 10.33
N ALA A 306 -8.85 -9.82 9.31
CA ALA A 306 -9.64 -10.69 8.44
C ALA A 306 -10.37 -11.77 9.23
N GLY A 307 -11.70 -11.84 9.08
CA GLY A 307 -12.53 -12.84 9.76
C GLY A 307 -12.51 -12.78 11.30
N ASN A 308 -12.01 -11.69 11.90
CA ASN A 308 -12.00 -11.51 13.35
C ASN A 308 -13.42 -11.20 13.86
N GLU A 309 -13.89 -11.94 14.88
CA GLU A 309 -15.23 -11.78 15.45
C GLU A 309 -15.40 -10.43 16.17
N ASP A 310 -14.44 -10.04 17.02
CA ASP A 310 -14.43 -8.79 17.77
C ASP A 310 -13.72 -7.65 17.01
N LYS A 311 -13.87 -7.60 15.69
CA LYS A 311 -13.09 -6.72 14.80
C LYS A 311 -13.11 -5.25 15.22
N GLU A 312 -14.28 -4.72 15.56
CA GLU A 312 -14.43 -3.32 15.95
C GLU A 312 -13.61 -2.99 17.21
N LEU A 313 -13.77 -3.81 18.26
CA LEU A 313 -13.03 -3.67 19.51
C LEU A 313 -11.52 -3.77 19.27
N ASN A 314 -11.10 -4.81 18.55
CA ASN A 314 -9.70 -5.07 18.29
C ASN A 314 -9.05 -3.95 17.48
N ILE A 315 -9.70 -3.42 16.44
CA ILE A 315 -9.20 -2.26 15.70
C ILE A 315 -9.01 -1.05 16.61
N VAL A 316 -9.98 -0.77 17.49
CA VAL A 316 -9.90 0.36 18.42
C VAL A 316 -8.72 0.18 19.37
N GLU A 317 -8.57 -0.99 19.99
CA GLU A 317 -7.50 -1.26 20.95
C GLU A 317 -6.11 -1.25 20.30
N TYR A 318 -5.98 -1.84 19.11
CA TYR A 318 -4.71 -1.90 18.39
C TYR A 318 -4.32 -0.59 17.72
N SER A 319 -5.25 0.34 17.47
CA SER A 319 -4.97 1.61 16.77
C SER A 319 -3.85 2.47 17.38
N GLN A 320 -3.57 2.30 18.67
CA GLN A 320 -2.50 3.02 19.38
C GLN A 320 -1.27 2.16 19.65
N VAL A 321 -1.29 0.86 19.35
CA VAL A 321 -0.22 -0.07 19.71
C VAL A 321 1.09 0.33 19.04
N GLY A 322 1.09 0.54 17.72
CA GLY A 322 2.30 0.92 16.98
C GLY A 322 2.96 2.21 17.50
N ASP A 323 2.15 3.12 18.05
CA ASP A 323 2.64 4.38 18.64
C ASP A 323 3.26 4.13 20.02
N LYS A 324 2.59 3.33 20.85
CA LYS A 324 3.05 2.97 22.21
C LYS A 324 4.35 2.17 22.17
N ILE A 325 4.55 1.34 21.17
CA ILE A 325 5.75 0.51 21.00
C ILE A 325 6.76 1.10 20.01
N PHE A 326 6.59 2.34 19.58
CA PHE A 326 7.38 2.92 18.48
C PHE A 326 8.91 2.80 18.67
N ASN A 327 9.39 2.83 19.91
CA ASN A 327 10.80 2.73 20.24
C ASN A 327 11.41 1.31 20.17
N ILE A 328 10.68 0.29 19.68
CA ILE A 328 11.17 -1.11 19.59
C ILE A 328 12.54 -1.24 18.92
N TRP A 329 12.84 -0.43 17.91
CA TRP A 329 14.12 -0.44 17.19
C TRP A 329 15.28 0.14 18.01
N GLU A 330 14.99 1.11 18.87
CA GLU A 330 15.96 1.73 19.78
C GLU A 330 16.23 0.82 20.99
N THR A 331 15.17 0.29 21.59
CA THR A 331 15.24 -0.59 22.77
C THR A 331 15.63 -2.03 22.43
N ARG A 332 15.56 -2.41 21.15
CA ARG A 332 15.73 -3.78 20.67
C ARG A 332 14.73 -4.77 21.26
N ASP A 333 13.51 -4.31 21.53
CA ASP A 333 12.39 -5.11 22.07
C ASP A 333 11.47 -5.66 20.96
N MET A 334 12.03 -6.01 19.81
CA MET A 334 11.33 -6.75 18.77
C MET A 334 11.40 -8.26 19.03
N LEU A 335 10.31 -8.95 18.73
CA LEU A 335 10.22 -10.41 18.73
C LEU A 335 10.39 -10.99 17.31
N ARG A 336 10.28 -10.16 16.27
CA ARG A 336 10.61 -10.52 14.89
C ARG A 336 11.27 -9.36 14.16
N ASP A 337 12.33 -9.64 13.41
CA ASP A 337 12.85 -8.74 12.38
C ASP A 337 13.12 -9.54 11.10
N VAL A 338 12.25 -9.34 10.09
CA VAL A 338 12.32 -10.06 8.82
C VAL A 338 13.33 -9.48 7.83
N SER A 339 14.11 -8.45 8.20
CA SER A 339 14.99 -7.75 7.25
C SER A 339 16.03 -8.67 6.61
N MET A 340 16.67 -9.54 7.41
CA MET A 340 17.61 -10.53 6.88
C MET A 340 16.92 -11.65 6.10
N ASP A 341 15.70 -12.04 6.49
CA ASP A 341 14.92 -13.05 5.78
C ASP A 341 14.55 -12.56 4.38
N ILE A 342 14.19 -11.29 4.24
CA ILE A 342 13.89 -10.66 2.96
C ILE A 342 15.13 -10.65 2.06
N GLU A 343 16.29 -10.22 2.57
CA GLU A 343 17.54 -10.22 1.79
C GLU A 343 17.91 -11.63 1.32
N ARG A 344 17.79 -12.62 2.21
CA ARG A 344 18.08 -14.03 1.91
C ARG A 344 17.12 -14.61 0.88
N PHE A 345 15.82 -14.33 1.03
CA PHE A 345 14.79 -14.78 0.10
C PHE A 345 15.08 -14.29 -1.32
N TRP A 346 15.35 -12.99 -1.48
CA TRP A 346 15.68 -12.42 -2.79
C TRP A 346 17.03 -12.91 -3.32
N GLY A 347 18.03 -13.07 -2.45
CA GLY A 347 19.33 -13.63 -2.83
C GLY A 347 19.23 -15.05 -3.37
N ASN A 348 18.45 -15.92 -2.72
CA ASN A 348 18.21 -17.29 -3.18
C ASN A 348 17.43 -17.31 -4.51
N ARG A 349 16.42 -16.45 -4.66
CA ARG A 349 15.63 -16.37 -5.90
C ARG A 349 16.46 -15.89 -7.09
N SER A 350 17.39 -14.95 -6.90
CA SER A 350 18.33 -14.53 -7.94
C SER A 350 19.23 -15.67 -8.41
N ASN A 351 19.56 -16.62 -7.53
CA ASN A 351 20.53 -17.69 -7.79
C ASN A 351 19.89 -19.03 -8.17
N GLY A 352 18.57 -19.19 -8.05
CA GLY A 352 17.87 -20.43 -8.36
C GLY A 352 17.64 -20.66 -9.86
N PRO A 353 17.49 -21.92 -10.31
CA PRO A 353 16.97 -22.24 -11.64
C PRO A 353 15.55 -21.67 -11.80
N GLY A 354 15.23 -21.21 -13.02
CA GLY A 354 14.06 -20.36 -13.32
C GLY A 354 12.73 -21.10 -13.37
#